data_AF-A0A9P0B3Q5-F1
#
_entry.id   AF-A0A9P0B3Q5-F1
#
_cell.length_a   1.000
_cell.length_b   1.000
_cell.length_c   1.000
_cell.angle_alpha   90.00
_cell.angle_beta   90.00
_cell.angle_gamma   90.00
#
_symmetry.space_group_name_H-M   'P 1'
#
loop_
_entity.id
_entity.type
_entity.pdbx_description
1 polymer ?
#
loop_
_entity_poly.entity_id
_entity_poly.type
_entity_poly.pdbx_seq_one_letter_code
_entity_poly.pdbx_strand_id
1 'polypeptide(L)'
;MPPKKGKKGKKGKKKEPKVKEVDPRLDLPAKLAFEAELVELNRELARLRTLHLKLDQEAEECKKNLEEKGEDKDDIIVFLKRTIAERSEDIEYLTSIKTEKETLMKQETEKYDAVIDEMVYDFNTMQNELNADNDSLENRITAMEDVRQFKMELMTKFKKLEDDLEDQEIRHEKEIYDLEKYVVIETNRIKNEIEDRLAQLAAEFENTSDLRLLAATNKTIKEDILLNNELDKTLKDYETAYDLFNKLRAKFKNHNLILGIDVREERVLTLTAKRQKKKIKDIVNKAIYIASLIDQQILMQIKCLSYSKQTQELQGILEEIVKDNEKLQKKLYHDRSERIMINTERKLIISENIIYKRAFKKVNIIAKRALESAFPIRDPLRILNNISKILEGADVKKLPELTDEEIKKASYKKGRFGLQPKGYIEVPTINKDVKIQTSTSLMDLVIDENEEEEEMDEMEFEVESLSELYKEVGLDIATEENSVEEEIDIEEASLMEDSRFEEEGKYE
;
A
#
# COMPACT_ATOMS: atom_id res chain seq x y z
N MET A 1 -27.33 2.59 112.41
CA MET A 1 -27.76 3.68 113.33
C MET A 1 -29.05 3.24 114.06
N PRO A 2 -29.34 3.78 115.27
CA PRO A 2 -30.57 3.53 116.05
C PRO A 2 -31.75 4.39 115.50
N PRO A 3 -32.98 4.53 116.09
CA PRO A 3 -33.30 4.33 117.52
C PRO A 3 -34.76 4.04 118.03
N LYS A 4 -34.86 3.57 119.30
CA LYS A 4 -35.84 3.97 120.38
C LYS A 4 -37.38 3.74 120.14
N LYS A 5 -38.29 3.67 121.13
CA LYS A 5 -38.30 3.94 122.59
C LYS A 5 -39.56 3.33 123.29
N GLY A 6 -39.44 3.01 124.59
CA GLY A 6 -40.51 3.15 125.62
C GLY A 6 -41.19 1.85 126.08
N LYS A 7 -41.18 1.36 127.34
CA LYS A 7 -40.81 1.81 128.71
C LYS A 7 -41.92 2.44 129.58
N LYS A 8 -42.12 1.84 130.78
CA LYS A 8 -43.03 2.16 131.94
C LYS A 8 -44.40 1.45 131.87
N GLY A 9 -45.07 1.09 132.98
CA GLY A 9 -44.87 1.49 134.39
C GLY A 9 -44.87 0.37 135.45
N LYS A 10 -44.94 0.75 136.73
CA LYS A 10 -44.57 -0.07 137.92
C LYS A 10 -45.44 0.33 139.12
N LYS A 11 -45.61 -0.59 140.09
CA LYS A 11 -46.16 -0.45 141.48
C LYS A 11 -47.68 -0.62 141.67
N GLY A 12 -48.01 -1.45 142.66
CA GLY A 12 -49.34 -1.61 143.28
C GLY A 12 -49.29 -2.55 144.49
N LYS A 13 -48.67 -2.12 145.60
CA LYS A 13 -48.64 -2.86 146.89
C LYS A 13 -49.78 -2.38 147.79
N LYS A 14 -50.14 -3.21 148.80
CA LYS A 14 -51.14 -3.03 149.88
C LYS A 14 -52.55 -3.49 149.47
N LYS A 15 -53.36 -4.10 150.35
CA LYS A 15 -53.31 -4.17 151.83
C LYS A 15 -54.03 -5.45 152.32
N GLU A 16 -53.54 -6.08 153.38
CA GLU A 16 -54.38 -6.92 154.25
C GLU A 16 -55.49 -6.05 154.90
N PRO A 17 -56.62 -6.67 155.26
CA PRO A 17 -57.15 -6.43 156.61
C PRO A 17 -57.39 -7.74 157.37
N LYS A 18 -57.09 -7.69 158.67
CA LYS A 18 -57.29 -8.77 159.63
C LYS A 18 -58.73 -8.82 160.15
N VAL A 19 -59.15 -10.04 160.50
CA VAL A 19 -60.07 -10.39 161.62
C VAL A 19 -61.44 -9.70 161.67
N LYS A 20 -62.47 -10.52 161.50
CA LYS A 20 -63.62 -10.54 162.42
C LYS A 20 -63.97 -11.99 162.75
N GLU A 21 -63.64 -12.41 163.96
CA GLU A 21 -64.36 -13.50 164.62
C GLU A 21 -65.77 -13.01 164.95
N VAL A 22 -66.80 -13.80 164.63
CA VAL A 22 -68.18 -13.57 165.09
C VAL A 22 -68.76 -14.92 165.49
N ASP A 23 -68.71 -15.18 166.80
CA ASP A 23 -69.35 -16.31 167.46
C ASP A 23 -70.88 -16.08 167.58
N PRO A 24 -71.73 -17.05 167.94
CA PRO A 24 -72.57 -17.65 166.93
C PRO A 24 -74.06 -17.54 167.27
N ARG A 25 -74.74 -16.56 166.69
CA ARG A 25 -76.22 -16.48 166.70
C ARG A 25 -76.76 -15.85 165.41
N LEU A 26 -76.27 -16.36 164.29
CA LEU A 26 -76.90 -16.14 162.98
C LEU A 26 -77.98 -17.20 162.77
N ASP A 27 -79.21 -16.68 162.64
CA ASP A 27 -80.46 -17.40 162.43
C ASP A 27 -80.34 -18.44 161.30
N LEU A 28 -80.95 -19.60 161.49
CA LEU A 28 -80.83 -20.75 160.58
C LEU A 28 -81.16 -20.41 159.10
N PRO A 29 -82.14 -19.53 158.79
CA PRO A 29 -82.43 -19.10 157.43
C PRO A 29 -81.29 -18.33 156.75
N ALA A 30 -80.50 -17.55 157.50
CA ALA A 30 -79.43 -16.73 156.91
C ALA A 30 -78.25 -17.58 156.43
N LYS A 31 -77.90 -18.65 157.17
CA LYS A 31 -76.89 -19.61 156.71
C LYS A 31 -77.33 -20.35 155.46
N LEU A 32 -78.59 -20.80 155.42
CA LEU A 32 -79.18 -21.45 154.24
C LEU A 32 -79.22 -20.51 153.01
N ALA A 33 -79.47 -19.22 153.20
CA ALA A 33 -79.42 -18.23 152.13
C ALA A 33 -78.00 -18.05 151.55
N PHE A 34 -76.99 -17.88 152.41
CA PHE A 34 -75.60 -17.79 151.94
C PHE A 34 -75.07 -19.11 151.36
N GLU A 35 -75.54 -20.27 151.85
CA GLU A 35 -75.20 -21.58 151.29
C GLU A 35 -75.85 -21.79 149.91
N ALA A 36 -77.10 -21.34 149.73
CA ALA A 36 -77.74 -21.29 148.42
C ALA A 36 -77.00 -20.34 147.45
N GLU A 37 -76.63 -19.13 147.89
CA GLU A 37 -75.83 -18.19 147.10
C GLU A 37 -74.46 -18.79 146.73
N LEU A 38 -73.79 -19.49 147.64
CA LEU A 38 -72.55 -20.21 147.35
C LEU A 38 -72.76 -21.36 146.35
N VAL A 39 -73.88 -22.08 146.39
CA VAL A 39 -74.21 -23.13 145.41
C VAL A 39 -74.52 -22.54 144.04
N GLU A 40 -75.24 -21.42 143.97
CA GLU A 40 -75.50 -20.69 142.72
C GLU A 40 -74.22 -20.10 142.13
N LEU A 41 -73.39 -19.44 142.95
CA LEU A 41 -72.12 -18.89 142.52
C LEU A 41 -71.15 -20.00 142.08
N ASN A 42 -71.13 -21.16 142.74
CA ASN A 42 -70.35 -22.31 142.26
C ASN A 42 -70.91 -22.92 140.97
N ARG A 43 -72.24 -22.92 140.76
CA ARG A 43 -72.85 -23.31 139.48
C ARG A 43 -72.50 -22.34 138.36
N GLU A 44 -72.50 -21.03 138.64
CA GLU A 44 -72.10 -20.00 137.67
C GLU A 44 -70.61 -20.08 137.36
N LEU A 45 -69.75 -20.27 138.36
CA LEU A 45 -68.32 -20.48 138.20
C LEU A 45 -68.03 -21.78 137.44
N ALA A 46 -68.80 -22.85 137.66
CA ALA A 46 -68.73 -24.06 136.86
C ALA A 46 -69.15 -23.81 135.39
N ARG A 47 -70.25 -23.08 135.15
CA ARG A 47 -70.67 -22.66 133.80
C ARG A 47 -69.58 -21.84 133.10
N LEU A 48 -69.04 -20.83 133.77
CA LEU A 48 -67.95 -20.00 133.27
C LEU A 48 -66.68 -20.83 132.98
N ARG A 49 -66.31 -21.79 133.82
CA ARG A 49 -65.23 -22.73 133.52
C ARG A 49 -65.52 -23.58 132.28
N THR A 50 -66.73 -24.10 132.12
CA THR A 50 -67.10 -24.85 130.90
C THR A 50 -67.15 -23.97 129.65
N LEU A 51 -67.51 -22.68 129.80
CA LEU A 51 -67.49 -21.71 128.71
C LEU A 51 -66.06 -21.32 128.33
N HIS A 52 -65.18 -21.09 129.31
CA HIS A 52 -63.75 -20.86 129.07
C HIS A 52 -63.10 -22.06 128.38
N LEU A 53 -63.34 -23.29 128.86
CA LEU A 53 -62.82 -24.49 128.20
C LEU A 53 -63.32 -24.64 126.75
N LYS A 54 -64.57 -24.25 126.45
CA LYS A 54 -65.08 -24.20 125.07
C LYS A 54 -64.43 -23.10 124.24
N LEU A 55 -64.31 -21.89 124.77
CA LEU A 55 -63.65 -20.78 124.07
C LEU A 55 -62.16 -21.05 123.84
N ASP A 56 -61.48 -21.72 124.77
CA ASP A 56 -60.10 -22.17 124.61
C ASP A 56 -60.01 -23.27 123.54
N GLN A 57 -60.94 -24.22 123.50
CA GLN A 57 -61.04 -25.23 122.44
C GLN A 57 -61.30 -24.59 121.07
N GLU A 58 -62.28 -23.69 120.96
CA GLU A 58 -62.61 -22.93 119.74
C GLU A 58 -61.43 -22.05 119.30
N ALA A 59 -60.67 -21.47 120.25
CA ALA A 59 -59.49 -20.67 119.95
C ALA A 59 -58.31 -21.53 119.43
N GLU A 60 -58.05 -22.70 120.02
CA GLU A 60 -57.03 -23.64 119.51
C GLU A 60 -57.45 -24.25 118.17
N GLU A 61 -58.73 -24.55 117.97
CA GLU A 61 -59.27 -24.98 116.67
C GLU A 61 -59.15 -23.86 115.62
N CYS A 62 -59.43 -22.60 115.99
CA CYS A 62 -59.25 -21.44 115.11
C CYS A 62 -57.77 -21.21 114.75
N LYS A 63 -56.83 -21.40 115.69
CA LYS A 63 -55.38 -21.35 115.40
C LYS A 63 -54.96 -22.42 114.40
N LYS A 64 -55.34 -23.68 114.62
CA LYS A 64 -55.04 -24.78 113.68
C LYS A 64 -55.60 -24.50 112.29
N ASN A 65 -56.87 -24.08 112.21
CA ASN A 65 -57.50 -23.65 110.96
C ASN A 65 -56.80 -22.45 110.28
N LEU A 66 -56.04 -21.63 111.02
CA LEU A 66 -55.24 -20.53 110.47
C LEU A 66 -53.84 -20.98 110.05
N GLU A 67 -53.25 -21.94 110.77
CA GLU A 67 -51.97 -22.59 110.44
C GLU A 67 -52.11 -23.44 109.17
N GLU A 68 -53.11 -24.33 109.10
CA GLU A 68 -53.45 -25.13 107.91
C GLU A 68 -53.70 -24.23 106.68
N LYS A 69 -54.49 -23.15 106.84
CA LYS A 69 -54.71 -22.14 105.78
C LYS A 69 -53.51 -21.22 105.53
N GLY A 70 -52.48 -21.30 106.34
CA GLY A 70 -51.17 -20.68 106.11
C GLY A 70 -50.33 -21.57 105.22
N GLU A 71 -50.19 -22.84 105.60
CA GLU A 71 -49.50 -23.88 104.84
C GLU A 71 -50.11 -24.05 103.44
N ASP A 72 -51.44 -24.17 103.31
CA ASP A 72 -52.15 -24.20 102.02
C ASP A 72 -51.78 -23.02 101.10
N LYS A 73 -51.64 -21.80 101.68
CA LYS A 73 -51.30 -20.60 100.91
C LYS A 73 -49.84 -20.61 100.49
N ASP A 74 -48.94 -21.01 101.38
CA ASP A 74 -47.52 -21.07 101.07
C ASP A 74 -47.25 -22.14 100.01
N ASP A 75 -47.93 -23.30 100.07
CA ASP A 75 -47.90 -24.33 99.02
C ASP A 75 -48.45 -23.82 97.69
N ILE A 76 -49.61 -23.12 97.68
CA ILE A 76 -50.14 -22.46 96.48
C ILE A 76 -49.14 -21.42 95.93
N ILE A 77 -48.49 -20.63 96.79
CA ILE A 77 -47.50 -19.63 96.39
C ILE A 77 -46.25 -20.29 95.80
N VAL A 78 -45.77 -21.40 96.38
CA VAL A 78 -44.63 -22.17 95.87
C VAL A 78 -44.98 -22.81 94.52
N PHE A 79 -46.16 -23.41 94.39
CA PHE A 79 -46.66 -23.95 93.13
C PHE A 79 -46.75 -22.86 92.05
N LEU A 80 -47.40 -21.73 92.34
CA LEU A 80 -47.53 -20.62 91.39
C LEU A 80 -46.18 -20.02 91.00
N LYS A 81 -45.24 -19.85 91.95
CA LYS A 81 -43.87 -19.40 91.65
C LYS A 81 -43.15 -20.36 90.72
N ARG A 82 -43.26 -21.67 90.98
CA ARG A 82 -42.68 -22.71 90.13
C ARG A 82 -43.28 -22.68 88.73
N THR A 83 -44.61 -22.64 88.61
CA THR A 83 -45.27 -22.54 87.31
C THR A 83 -44.91 -21.25 86.56
N ILE A 84 -44.76 -20.12 87.26
CA ILE A 84 -44.30 -18.86 86.64
C ILE A 84 -42.85 -18.99 86.15
N ALA A 85 -41.96 -19.65 86.90
CA ALA A 85 -40.58 -19.90 86.47
C ALA A 85 -40.55 -20.82 85.23
N GLU A 86 -41.21 -21.98 85.28
CA GLU A 86 -41.34 -22.92 84.16
C GLU A 86 -41.90 -22.21 82.90
N ARG A 87 -42.92 -21.35 83.06
CA ARG A 87 -43.47 -20.55 81.96
C ARG A 87 -42.55 -19.43 81.47
N SER A 88 -41.67 -18.90 82.31
CA SER A 88 -40.68 -17.90 81.91
C SER A 88 -39.56 -18.55 81.10
N GLU A 89 -39.09 -19.74 81.52
CA GLU A 89 -38.15 -20.58 80.77
C GLU A 89 -38.73 -21.01 79.42
N ASP A 90 -40.00 -21.43 79.35
CA ASP A 90 -40.74 -21.71 78.10
C ASP A 90 -40.70 -20.49 77.16
N ILE A 91 -40.98 -19.28 77.68
CA ILE A 91 -41.00 -18.03 76.90
C ILE A 91 -39.59 -17.68 76.41
N GLU A 92 -38.57 -17.76 77.26
CA GLU A 92 -37.18 -17.49 76.87
C GLU A 92 -36.73 -18.46 75.76
N TYR A 93 -37.00 -19.76 75.92
CA TYR A 93 -36.70 -20.77 74.89
C TYR A 93 -37.43 -20.51 73.56
N LEU A 94 -38.73 -20.22 73.60
CA LEU A 94 -39.51 -19.91 72.40
C LEU A 94 -39.08 -18.60 71.74
N THR A 95 -38.68 -17.58 72.50
CA THR A 95 -38.12 -16.35 71.93
C THR A 95 -36.76 -16.57 71.30
N SER A 96 -35.89 -17.39 71.90
CA SER A 96 -34.61 -17.81 71.30
C SER A 96 -34.84 -18.49 69.95
N ILE A 97 -35.71 -19.52 69.89
CA ILE A 97 -36.07 -20.21 68.64
C ILE A 97 -36.64 -19.22 67.61
N LYS A 98 -37.50 -18.29 68.04
CA LYS A 98 -38.07 -17.29 67.13
C LYS A 98 -36.98 -16.41 66.52
N THR A 99 -36.02 -15.94 67.33
CA THR A 99 -34.91 -15.12 66.82
C THR A 99 -33.96 -15.91 65.91
N GLU A 100 -33.69 -17.17 66.20
CA GLU A 100 -32.89 -18.06 65.34
C GLU A 100 -33.60 -18.33 64.00
N LYS A 101 -34.92 -18.55 64.03
CA LYS A 101 -35.70 -18.70 62.80
C LYS A 101 -35.74 -17.41 61.98
N GLU A 102 -35.85 -16.25 62.63
CA GLU A 102 -35.81 -14.95 61.97
C GLU A 102 -34.43 -14.63 61.35
N THR A 103 -33.32 -15.04 61.99
CA THR A 103 -31.99 -14.86 61.39
C THR A 103 -31.73 -15.84 60.24
N LEU A 104 -32.18 -17.10 60.35
CA LEU A 104 -32.11 -18.06 59.24
C LEU A 104 -32.92 -17.59 58.03
N MET A 105 -34.15 -17.09 58.23
CA MET A 105 -34.95 -16.52 57.15
C MET A 105 -34.27 -15.33 56.48
N LYS A 106 -33.64 -14.42 57.25
CA LYS A 106 -32.88 -13.28 56.69
C LYS A 106 -31.68 -13.73 55.86
N GLN A 107 -30.92 -14.71 56.36
CA GLN A 107 -29.79 -15.28 55.62
C GLN A 107 -30.23 -16.02 54.35
N GLU A 108 -31.44 -16.60 54.34
CA GLU A 108 -32.02 -17.25 53.17
C GLU A 108 -32.49 -16.21 52.14
N THR A 109 -33.17 -15.14 52.55
CA THR A 109 -33.54 -14.02 51.65
C THR A 109 -32.30 -13.33 51.10
N GLU A 110 -31.29 -13.02 51.92
CA GLU A 110 -30.03 -12.39 51.47
C GLU A 110 -29.29 -13.25 50.43
N LYS A 111 -29.36 -14.59 50.52
CA LYS A 111 -28.80 -15.49 49.51
C LYS A 111 -29.61 -15.48 48.21
N TYR A 112 -30.94 -15.48 48.29
CA TYR A 112 -31.78 -15.42 47.10
C TYR A 112 -31.65 -14.07 46.38
N ASP A 113 -31.63 -12.96 47.13
CA ASP A 113 -31.41 -11.62 46.59
C ASP A 113 -30.04 -11.52 45.89
N ALA A 114 -28.97 -12.05 46.51
CA ALA A 114 -27.63 -12.09 45.89
C ALA A 114 -27.58 -12.92 44.59
N VAL A 115 -28.30 -14.05 44.53
CA VAL A 115 -28.41 -14.86 43.30
C VAL A 115 -29.24 -14.15 42.22
N ILE A 116 -30.28 -13.41 42.62
CA ILE A 116 -31.07 -12.60 41.68
C ILE A 116 -30.22 -11.47 41.11
N ASP A 117 -29.45 -10.75 41.95
CA ASP A 117 -28.54 -9.69 41.50
C ASP A 117 -27.44 -10.23 40.57
N GLU A 118 -26.88 -11.41 40.86
CA GLU A 118 -25.91 -12.10 39.98
C GLU A 118 -26.55 -12.48 38.63
N MET A 119 -27.74 -13.09 38.63
CA MET A 119 -28.46 -13.44 37.41
C MET A 119 -28.87 -12.21 36.59
N VAL A 120 -29.27 -11.11 37.24
CA VAL A 120 -29.60 -9.85 36.57
C VAL A 120 -28.34 -9.20 36.00
N TYR A 121 -27.21 -9.27 36.69
CA TYR A 121 -25.93 -8.80 36.17
C TYR A 121 -25.52 -9.60 34.91
N ASP A 122 -25.54 -10.93 34.99
CA ASP A 122 -25.19 -11.82 33.87
C ASP A 122 -26.14 -11.69 32.68
N PHE A 123 -27.44 -11.47 32.93
CA PHE A 123 -28.39 -11.17 31.86
C PHE A 123 -28.08 -9.83 31.18
N ASN A 124 -27.78 -8.78 31.95
CA ASN A 124 -27.45 -7.47 31.41
C ASN A 124 -26.11 -7.47 30.65
N THR A 125 -25.10 -8.21 31.10
CA THR A 125 -23.84 -8.34 30.35
C THR A 125 -24.06 -9.09 29.04
N MET A 126 -24.75 -10.23 29.05
CA MET A 126 -25.12 -10.97 27.84
C MET A 126 -25.97 -10.12 26.87
N GLN A 127 -26.93 -9.34 27.39
CA GLN A 127 -27.74 -8.44 26.56
C GLN A 127 -26.88 -7.33 25.92
N ASN A 128 -25.94 -6.75 26.65
CA ASN A 128 -25.03 -5.74 26.12
C ASN A 128 -24.04 -6.31 25.09
N GLU A 129 -23.53 -7.53 25.30
CA GLU A 129 -22.69 -8.24 24.32
C GLU A 129 -23.47 -8.53 23.03
N LEU A 130 -24.69 -9.08 23.13
CA LEU A 130 -25.54 -9.33 21.96
C LEU A 130 -25.94 -8.06 21.22
N ASN A 131 -26.21 -6.96 21.93
CA ASN A 131 -26.48 -5.65 21.31
C ASN A 131 -25.23 -5.13 20.57
N ALA A 132 -24.04 -5.22 21.18
CA ALA A 132 -22.79 -4.79 20.54
C ALA A 132 -22.45 -5.63 19.30
N ASP A 133 -22.73 -6.94 19.32
CA ASP A 133 -22.62 -7.82 18.15
C ASP A 133 -23.65 -7.45 17.06
N ASN A 134 -24.88 -7.10 17.44
CA ASN A 134 -25.91 -6.65 16.48
C ASN A 134 -25.51 -5.32 15.82
N ASP A 135 -25.06 -4.33 16.59
CA ASP A 135 -24.55 -3.06 16.06
C ASP A 135 -23.35 -3.29 15.13
N SER A 136 -22.44 -4.19 15.50
CA SER A 136 -21.28 -4.59 14.68
C SER A 136 -21.71 -5.24 13.35
N LEU A 137 -22.74 -6.09 13.37
CA LEU A 137 -23.32 -6.70 12.17
C LEU A 137 -24.03 -5.68 11.29
N GLU A 138 -24.78 -4.73 11.86
CA GLU A 138 -25.44 -3.65 11.12
C GLU A 138 -24.41 -2.77 10.40
N ASN A 139 -23.36 -2.32 11.11
CA ASN A 139 -22.24 -1.58 10.51
C ASN A 139 -21.56 -2.38 9.38
N ARG A 140 -21.42 -3.71 9.53
CA ARG A 140 -20.86 -4.57 8.48
C ARG A 140 -21.79 -4.70 7.27
N ILE A 141 -23.10 -4.74 7.48
CA ILE A 141 -24.11 -4.74 6.41
C ILE A 141 -24.04 -3.43 5.63
N THR A 142 -24.05 -2.28 6.32
CA THR A 142 -23.90 -0.95 5.69
C THR A 142 -22.63 -0.87 4.85
N ALA A 143 -21.48 -1.30 5.38
CA ALA A 143 -20.23 -1.31 4.62
C ALA A 143 -20.27 -2.26 3.39
N MET A 144 -21.04 -3.36 3.45
CA MET A 144 -21.26 -4.23 2.28
C MET A 144 -22.21 -3.61 1.26
N GLU A 145 -23.18 -2.81 1.69
CA GLU A 145 -24.09 -2.05 0.81
C GLU A 145 -23.35 -0.92 0.09
N ASP A 146 -22.47 -0.18 0.78
CA ASP A 146 -21.56 0.82 0.19
C ASP A 146 -20.68 0.19 -0.90
N VAL A 147 -20.03 -0.95 -0.60
CA VAL A 147 -19.22 -1.69 -1.58
C VAL A 147 -20.05 -2.16 -2.78
N ARG A 148 -21.30 -2.57 -2.55
CA ARG A 148 -22.23 -2.94 -3.63
C ARG A 148 -22.59 -1.71 -4.48
N GLN A 149 -22.85 -0.56 -3.87
CA GLN A 149 -23.14 0.68 -4.58
C GLN A 149 -21.94 1.13 -5.41
N PHE A 150 -20.73 1.19 -4.83
CA PHE A 150 -19.50 1.52 -5.56
C PHE A 150 -19.25 0.57 -6.73
N LYS A 151 -19.52 -0.73 -6.56
CA LYS A 151 -19.45 -1.70 -7.68
C LYS A 151 -20.47 -1.36 -8.78
N MET A 152 -21.72 -1.03 -8.44
CA MET A 152 -22.71 -0.67 -9.46
C MET A 152 -22.35 0.64 -10.18
N GLU A 153 -21.94 1.67 -9.45
CA GLU A 153 -21.45 2.93 -10.03
C GLU A 153 -20.25 2.68 -10.97
N LEU A 154 -19.27 1.88 -10.53
CA LEU A 154 -18.11 1.53 -11.35
C LEU A 154 -18.51 0.75 -12.61
N MET A 155 -19.40 -0.23 -12.51
CA MET A 155 -19.93 -0.95 -13.68
C MET A 155 -20.68 -0.02 -14.65
N THR A 156 -21.44 0.97 -14.15
CA THR A 156 -22.09 1.95 -15.03
C THR A 156 -21.10 2.91 -15.69
N LYS A 157 -19.97 3.22 -15.04
CA LYS A 157 -18.88 4.01 -15.64
C LYS A 157 -18.14 3.20 -16.71
N PHE A 158 -17.82 1.94 -16.43
CA PHE A 158 -17.22 1.04 -17.43
C PHE A 158 -18.12 0.88 -18.64
N LYS A 159 -19.41 0.58 -18.44
CA LYS A 159 -20.34 0.44 -19.56
C LYS A 159 -20.41 1.71 -20.43
N LYS A 160 -20.47 2.90 -19.81
CA LYS A 160 -20.41 4.15 -20.57
C LYS A 160 -19.10 4.31 -21.36
N LEU A 161 -17.97 3.90 -20.78
CA LEU A 161 -16.67 3.96 -21.44
C LEU A 161 -16.57 2.96 -22.61
N GLU A 162 -17.19 1.78 -22.47
CA GLU A 162 -17.34 0.77 -23.52
C GLU A 162 -18.23 1.30 -24.65
N ASP A 163 -19.42 1.83 -24.30
CA ASP A 163 -20.36 2.47 -25.22
C ASP A 163 -19.65 3.64 -25.96
N ASP A 164 -18.94 4.53 -25.25
CA ASP A 164 -18.20 5.68 -25.83
C ASP A 164 -17.03 5.25 -26.75
N LEU A 165 -16.37 4.11 -26.45
CA LEU A 165 -15.28 3.54 -27.25
C LEU A 165 -15.80 2.92 -28.56
N GLU A 166 -16.86 2.11 -28.51
CA GLU A 166 -17.52 1.55 -29.70
C GLU A 166 -17.97 2.69 -30.64
N ASP A 167 -18.50 3.77 -30.04
CA ASP A 167 -18.91 4.98 -30.75
C ASP A 167 -17.71 5.75 -31.36
N GLN A 168 -16.52 5.70 -30.75
CA GLN A 168 -15.26 6.23 -31.31
C GLN A 168 -14.73 5.36 -32.45
N GLU A 169 -14.71 4.03 -32.30
CA GLU A 169 -14.29 3.09 -33.34
C GLU A 169 -15.17 3.27 -34.60
N ILE A 170 -16.49 3.29 -34.44
CA ILE A 170 -17.45 3.53 -35.53
C ILE A 170 -17.23 4.91 -36.19
N ARG A 171 -16.81 5.94 -35.45
CA ARG A 171 -16.47 7.26 -36.02
C ARG A 171 -15.18 7.20 -36.84
N HIS A 172 -14.14 6.54 -36.33
CA HIS A 172 -12.86 6.42 -37.03
C HIS A 172 -12.94 5.51 -38.26
N GLU A 173 -13.71 4.42 -38.22
CA GLU A 173 -13.95 3.60 -39.42
C GLU A 173 -14.63 4.41 -40.54
N LYS A 174 -15.60 5.27 -40.21
CA LYS A 174 -16.25 6.16 -41.18
C LYS A 174 -15.28 7.22 -41.72
N GLU A 175 -14.46 7.81 -40.84
CA GLU A 175 -13.44 8.79 -41.23
C GLU A 175 -12.40 8.17 -42.17
N ILE A 176 -11.90 6.97 -41.86
CA ILE A 176 -11.01 6.20 -42.74
C ILE A 176 -11.69 5.92 -44.08
N TYR A 177 -12.93 5.44 -44.08
CA TYR A 177 -13.67 5.17 -45.31
C TYR A 177 -13.87 6.42 -46.19
N ASP A 178 -14.22 7.56 -45.61
CA ASP A 178 -14.39 8.81 -46.37
C ASP A 178 -13.04 9.37 -46.87
N LEU A 179 -11.94 9.20 -46.11
CA LEU A 179 -10.58 9.52 -46.56
C LEU A 179 -10.12 8.61 -47.71
N GLU A 180 -10.29 7.29 -47.59
CA GLU A 180 -9.98 6.31 -48.65
C GLU A 180 -10.76 6.62 -49.92
N LYS A 181 -12.06 6.87 -49.78
CA LYS A 181 -12.95 7.28 -50.88
C LYS A 181 -12.50 8.59 -51.52
N TYR A 182 -12.11 9.59 -50.73
CA TYR A 182 -11.54 10.85 -51.26
C TYR A 182 -10.25 10.59 -52.05
N VAL A 183 -9.31 9.80 -51.51
CA VAL A 183 -8.06 9.43 -52.19
C VAL A 183 -8.32 8.68 -53.49
N VAL A 184 -9.27 7.74 -53.52
CA VAL A 184 -9.65 7.01 -54.75
C VAL A 184 -10.26 7.94 -55.79
N ILE A 185 -11.16 8.86 -55.39
CA ILE A 185 -11.76 9.85 -56.30
C ILE A 185 -10.69 10.78 -56.87
N GLU A 186 -9.83 11.33 -56.02
CA GLU A 186 -8.78 12.28 -56.43
C GLU A 186 -7.70 11.62 -57.29
N THR A 187 -7.33 10.37 -56.97
CA THR A 187 -6.41 9.57 -57.82
C THR A 187 -7.00 9.35 -59.21
N ASN A 188 -8.30 9.07 -59.32
CA ASN A 188 -8.97 8.94 -60.61
C ASN A 188 -9.11 10.29 -61.33
N ARG A 189 -9.35 11.39 -60.61
CA ARG A 189 -9.36 12.75 -61.16
C ARG A 189 -8.01 13.09 -61.80
N ILE A 190 -6.91 12.83 -61.09
CA ILE A 190 -5.55 13.07 -61.56
C ILE A 190 -5.20 12.14 -62.76
N LYS A 191 -5.60 10.86 -62.73
CA LYS A 191 -5.43 9.96 -63.88
C LYS A 191 -6.12 10.48 -65.13
N ASN A 192 -7.39 10.88 -65.03
CA ASN A 192 -8.12 11.47 -66.15
C ASN A 192 -7.44 12.75 -66.64
N GLU A 193 -6.97 13.63 -65.74
CA GLU A 193 -6.25 14.85 -66.12
C GLU A 193 -4.90 14.56 -66.83
N ILE A 194 -4.21 13.47 -66.45
CA ILE A 194 -3.00 12.99 -67.14
C ILE A 194 -3.36 12.39 -68.51
N GLU A 195 -4.42 11.59 -68.61
CA GLU A 195 -4.90 11.01 -69.87
C GLU A 195 -5.33 12.10 -70.86
N ASP A 196 -6.07 13.12 -70.40
CA ASP A 196 -6.46 14.29 -71.20
C ASP A 196 -5.23 15.08 -71.68
N ARG A 197 -4.25 15.32 -70.82
CA ARG A 197 -2.99 16.00 -71.20
C ARG A 197 -2.15 15.17 -72.16
N LEU A 198 -2.11 13.84 -72.01
CA LEU A 198 -1.42 12.94 -72.94
C LEU A 198 -2.14 12.90 -74.30
N ALA A 199 -3.47 12.92 -74.33
CA ALA A 199 -4.25 13.01 -75.55
C ALA A 199 -4.03 14.36 -76.28
N GLN A 200 -3.97 15.47 -75.53
CA GLN A 200 -3.61 16.79 -76.07
C GLN A 200 -2.18 16.80 -76.63
N LEU A 201 -1.19 16.32 -75.86
CA LEU A 201 0.20 16.24 -76.30
C LEU A 201 0.37 15.32 -77.53
N ALA A 202 -0.36 14.21 -77.60
CA ALA A 202 -0.35 13.32 -78.75
C ALA A 202 -0.93 14.01 -80.00
N ALA A 203 -2.05 14.72 -79.86
CA ALA A 203 -2.62 15.50 -80.95
C ALA A 203 -1.71 16.66 -81.38
N GLU A 204 -1.04 17.35 -80.46
CA GLU A 204 -0.03 18.36 -80.79
C GLU A 204 1.20 17.75 -81.47
N PHE A 205 1.65 16.57 -81.05
CA PHE A 205 2.75 15.86 -81.68
C PHE A 205 2.39 15.38 -83.09
N GLU A 206 1.19 14.83 -83.30
CA GLU A 206 0.68 14.45 -84.62
C GLU A 206 0.59 15.68 -85.53
N ASN A 207 -0.07 16.76 -85.09
CA ASN A 207 -0.17 18.01 -85.86
C ASN A 207 1.21 18.62 -86.18
N THR A 208 2.16 18.65 -85.24
CA THR A 208 3.50 19.21 -85.48
C THR A 208 4.39 18.29 -86.31
N SER A 209 4.21 16.98 -86.21
CA SER A 209 4.84 15.98 -87.09
C SER A 209 4.33 16.13 -88.51
N ASP A 210 3.01 16.23 -88.71
CA ASP A 210 2.37 16.44 -90.00
C ASP A 210 2.78 17.78 -90.62
N LEU A 211 2.80 18.87 -89.85
CA LEU A 211 3.31 20.16 -90.32
C LEU A 211 4.78 20.09 -90.73
N ARG A 212 5.63 19.36 -89.99
CA ARG A 212 7.04 19.13 -90.36
C ARG A 212 7.18 18.25 -91.60
N LEU A 213 6.37 17.20 -91.72
CA LEU A 213 6.34 16.30 -92.88
C LEU A 213 5.87 17.06 -94.13
N LEU A 214 4.81 17.87 -94.02
CA LEU A 214 4.33 18.76 -95.07
C LEU A 214 5.38 19.83 -95.43
N ALA A 215 6.09 20.41 -94.46
CA ALA A 215 7.17 21.35 -94.74
C ALA A 215 8.36 20.68 -95.44
N ALA A 216 8.75 19.47 -95.01
CA ALA A 216 9.82 18.69 -95.60
C ALA A 216 9.48 18.25 -97.03
N THR A 217 8.29 17.67 -97.25
CA THR A 217 7.82 17.27 -98.59
C THR A 217 7.68 18.47 -99.52
N ASN A 218 7.13 19.61 -99.06
CA ASN A 218 7.11 20.84 -99.86
C ASN A 218 8.51 21.38 -100.17
N LYS A 219 9.47 21.20 -99.26
CA LYS A 219 10.88 21.54 -99.51
C LYS A 219 11.47 20.60 -100.56
N THR A 220 11.30 19.28 -100.45
CA THR A 220 11.75 18.30 -101.45
C THR A 220 11.13 18.58 -102.81
N ILE A 221 9.82 18.85 -102.89
CA ILE A 221 9.15 19.22 -104.15
C ILE A 221 9.77 20.50 -104.75
N LYS A 222 10.10 21.50 -103.93
CA LYS A 222 10.78 22.72 -104.41
C LYS A 222 12.22 22.44 -104.85
N GLU A 223 12.95 21.59 -104.13
CA GLU A 223 14.31 21.16 -104.48
C GLU A 223 14.30 20.34 -105.76
N ASP A 224 13.34 19.43 -105.96
CA ASP A 224 13.13 18.68 -107.20
C ASP A 224 12.77 19.61 -108.37
N ILE A 225 11.92 20.63 -108.15
CA ILE A 225 11.61 21.64 -109.17
C ILE A 225 12.86 22.47 -109.51
N LEU A 226 13.63 22.91 -108.52
CA LEU A 226 14.87 23.66 -108.73
C LEU A 226 15.93 22.81 -109.43
N LEU A 227 16.11 21.55 -109.02
CA LEU A 227 17.06 20.62 -109.60
C LEU A 227 16.64 20.21 -111.02
N ASN A 228 15.35 20.08 -111.32
CA ASN A 228 14.86 19.92 -112.69
C ASN A 228 15.07 21.19 -113.52
N ASN A 229 14.89 22.39 -112.96
CA ASN A 229 15.20 23.66 -113.66
C ASN A 229 16.70 23.83 -113.90
N GLU A 230 17.55 23.42 -112.96
CA GLU A 230 19.00 23.37 -113.12
C GLU A 230 19.43 22.27 -114.08
N LEU A 231 18.74 21.13 -114.12
CA LEU A 231 18.93 20.08 -115.11
C LEU A 231 18.54 20.56 -116.50
N ASP A 232 17.40 21.23 -116.68
CA ASP A 232 16.98 21.86 -117.94
C ASP A 232 17.96 22.95 -118.38
N LYS A 233 18.47 23.74 -117.44
CA LYS A 233 19.46 24.78 -117.73
C LYS A 233 20.80 24.15 -118.11
N THR A 234 21.29 23.17 -117.33
CA THR A 234 22.53 22.46 -117.64
C THR A 234 22.39 21.64 -118.91
N LEU A 235 21.21 21.11 -119.26
CA LEU A 235 20.95 20.48 -120.56
C LEU A 235 21.06 21.49 -121.70
N LYS A 236 20.51 22.71 -121.57
CA LYS A 236 20.70 23.80 -122.55
C LYS A 236 22.16 24.28 -122.61
N ASP A 237 22.83 24.38 -121.47
CA ASP A 237 24.25 24.70 -121.38
C ASP A 237 25.09 23.55 -121.96
N TYR A 238 24.66 22.29 -121.84
CA TYR A 238 25.26 21.12 -122.49
C TYR A 238 24.96 21.08 -123.98
N GLU A 239 23.77 21.43 -124.45
CA GLU A 239 23.44 21.54 -125.87
C GLU A 239 24.30 22.62 -126.52
N THR A 240 24.34 23.82 -125.93
CA THR A 240 25.17 24.92 -126.42
C THR A 240 26.67 24.65 -126.25
N ALA A 241 27.11 23.99 -125.18
CA ALA A 241 28.48 23.54 -125.00
C ALA A 241 28.82 22.33 -125.89
N TYR A 242 27.86 21.51 -126.32
CA TYR A 242 28.04 20.42 -127.30
C TYR A 242 28.10 20.99 -128.71
N ASP A 243 27.31 22.01 -129.00
CA ASP A 243 27.39 22.81 -130.21
C ASP A 243 28.73 23.55 -130.31
N LEU A 244 29.14 24.19 -129.22
CA LEU A 244 30.46 24.81 -129.07
C LEU A 244 31.56 23.76 -129.08
N PHE A 245 31.39 22.58 -128.47
CA PHE A 245 32.33 21.47 -128.51
C PHE A 245 32.41 20.85 -129.88
N ASN A 246 31.36 20.83 -130.70
CA ASN A 246 31.46 20.42 -132.10
C ASN A 246 32.19 21.50 -132.92
N LYS A 247 31.90 22.79 -132.69
CA LYS A 247 32.63 23.94 -133.25
C LYS A 247 34.10 24.02 -132.77
N LEU A 248 34.40 23.52 -131.56
CA LEU A 248 35.72 23.49 -130.95
C LEU A 248 36.46 22.19 -131.25
N ARG A 249 35.83 21.03 -131.38
CA ARG A 249 36.40 19.76 -131.86
C ARG A 249 36.84 19.86 -133.32
N ALA A 250 36.15 20.69 -134.10
CA ALA A 250 36.62 21.15 -135.41
C ALA A 250 37.90 22.01 -135.34
N LYS A 251 38.18 22.68 -134.20
CA LYS A 251 39.39 23.49 -133.97
C LYS A 251 40.48 22.79 -133.13
N PHE A 252 40.12 21.84 -132.28
CA PHE A 252 40.96 21.13 -131.30
C PHE A 252 41.53 19.81 -131.83
N LYS A 253 41.30 19.48 -133.10
CA LYS A 253 42.19 18.57 -133.83
C LYS A 253 43.60 19.15 -134.03
N ASN A 254 43.82 20.43 -133.68
CA ASN A 254 45.07 21.18 -133.84
C ASN A 254 45.74 21.68 -132.53
N HIS A 255 45.27 21.29 -131.34
CA HIS A 255 46.06 21.56 -130.13
C HIS A 255 45.99 20.45 -129.08
N ASN A 256 47.17 19.98 -128.71
CA ASN A 256 47.42 18.84 -127.84
C ASN A 256 47.50 19.28 -126.36
N LEU A 257 46.97 18.44 -125.47
CA LEU A 257 47.62 17.97 -124.23
C LEU A 257 47.84 18.95 -123.04
N ILE A 258 47.85 18.35 -121.83
CA ILE A 258 48.46 18.80 -120.54
C ILE A 258 47.54 19.44 -119.45
N LEU A 259 46.97 18.55 -118.62
CA LEU A 259 47.09 18.40 -117.14
C LEU A 259 46.87 19.57 -116.13
N GLY A 260 46.12 19.23 -115.06
CA GLY A 260 46.42 19.60 -113.66
C GLY A 260 45.49 20.63 -112.98
N ILE A 261 45.29 20.63 -111.65
CA ILE A 261 45.84 19.79 -110.55
C ILE A 261 44.93 19.89 -109.30
N ASP A 262 44.99 18.88 -108.42
CA ASP A 262 44.40 18.86 -107.08
C ASP A 262 45.01 19.87 -106.09
N VAL A 263 44.18 20.69 -105.43
CA VAL A 263 44.61 21.53 -104.26
C VAL A 263 43.50 21.70 -103.20
N ARG A 264 42.49 20.82 -103.14
CA ARG A 264 41.31 21.02 -102.25
C ARG A 264 41.20 20.10 -101.03
N GLU A 265 41.84 18.93 -101.01
CA GLU A 265 41.60 17.94 -99.94
C GLU A 265 42.37 18.23 -98.64
N GLU A 266 43.56 18.82 -98.72
CA GLU A 266 44.47 19.00 -97.57
C GLU A 266 43.94 19.99 -96.50
N ARG A 267 43.08 20.93 -96.90
CA ARG A 267 42.53 21.96 -95.99
C ARG A 267 41.37 21.48 -95.11
N VAL A 268 40.72 20.37 -95.47
CA VAL A 268 39.53 19.86 -94.76
C VAL A 268 39.94 18.97 -93.56
N LEU A 269 40.98 18.16 -93.72
CA LEU A 269 41.45 17.21 -92.71
C LEU A 269 42.08 17.88 -91.47
N THR A 270 42.68 19.06 -91.63
CA THR A 270 43.35 19.79 -90.52
C THR A 270 42.38 20.51 -89.59
N LEU A 271 41.17 20.87 -90.05
CA LEU A 271 40.13 21.52 -89.24
C LEU A 271 39.26 20.53 -88.46
N THR A 272 39.02 19.33 -89.01
CA THR A 272 38.28 18.26 -88.33
C THR A 272 39.07 17.69 -87.15
N ALA A 273 40.37 17.45 -87.32
CA ALA A 273 41.27 16.99 -86.25
C ALA A 273 41.31 17.94 -85.04
N LYS A 274 41.39 19.26 -85.28
CA LYS A 274 41.36 20.28 -84.20
C LYS A 274 40.05 20.29 -83.41
N ARG A 275 38.91 20.09 -84.08
CA ARG A 275 37.58 20.00 -83.42
C ARG A 275 37.43 18.73 -82.59
N GLN A 276 37.97 17.60 -83.06
CA GLN A 276 37.96 16.34 -82.30
C GLN A 276 38.82 16.43 -81.03
N LYS A 277 40.02 17.01 -81.12
CA LYS A 277 40.91 17.20 -79.95
C LYS A 277 40.27 18.04 -78.83
N LYS A 278 39.45 19.06 -79.16
CA LYS A 278 38.71 19.84 -78.15
C LYS A 278 37.64 18.99 -77.44
N LYS A 279 36.81 18.25 -78.19
CA LYS A 279 35.79 17.36 -77.62
C LYS A 279 36.38 16.29 -76.69
N ILE A 280 37.53 15.73 -77.04
CA ILE A 280 38.24 14.76 -76.18
C ILE A 280 38.64 15.41 -74.84
N LYS A 281 39.17 16.64 -74.87
CA LYS A 281 39.54 17.38 -73.65
C LYS A 281 38.32 17.69 -72.78
N ASP A 282 37.18 18.06 -73.38
CA ASP A 282 35.93 18.31 -72.66
C ASP A 282 35.35 17.03 -72.03
N ILE A 283 35.55 15.85 -72.64
CA ILE A 283 35.14 14.54 -72.09
C ILE A 283 36.06 14.12 -70.93
N VAL A 284 37.39 14.28 -71.07
CA VAL A 284 38.35 13.96 -70.00
C VAL A 284 38.07 14.79 -68.74
N ASN A 285 37.82 16.09 -68.89
CA ASN A 285 37.49 16.95 -67.73
C ASN A 285 36.20 16.51 -67.02
N LYS A 286 35.19 16.02 -67.77
CA LYS A 286 33.97 15.46 -67.18
C LYS A 286 34.21 14.12 -66.48
N ALA A 287 35.10 13.28 -67.01
CA ALA A 287 35.46 12.03 -66.35
C ALA A 287 36.18 12.27 -65.00
N ILE A 288 37.09 13.25 -64.95
CA ILE A 288 37.77 13.67 -63.70
C ILE A 288 36.75 14.18 -62.67
N TYR A 289 35.80 15.01 -63.08
CA TYR A 289 34.75 15.51 -62.19
C TYR A 289 33.82 14.40 -61.66
N ILE A 290 33.48 13.41 -62.49
CA ILE A 290 32.66 12.26 -62.07
C ILE A 290 33.45 11.39 -61.07
N ALA A 291 34.75 11.19 -61.29
CA ALA A 291 35.60 10.46 -60.34
C ALA A 291 35.62 11.13 -58.95
N SER A 292 35.83 12.46 -58.88
CA SER A 292 35.83 13.16 -57.59
C SER A 292 34.47 13.11 -56.87
N LEU A 293 33.36 13.02 -57.61
CA LEU A 293 32.04 12.82 -57.01
C LEU A 293 31.86 11.42 -56.40
N ILE A 294 32.39 10.39 -57.09
CA ILE A 294 32.37 9.00 -56.61
C ILE A 294 33.20 8.86 -55.33
N ASP A 295 34.39 9.48 -55.28
CA ASP A 295 35.26 9.45 -54.09
C ASP A 295 34.58 10.07 -52.87
N GLN A 296 33.90 11.23 -53.03
CA GLN A 296 33.09 11.83 -51.95
C GLN A 296 31.96 10.90 -51.49
N GLN A 297 31.32 10.19 -52.42
CA GLN A 297 30.19 9.31 -52.11
C GLN A 297 30.65 8.05 -51.36
N ILE A 298 31.81 7.48 -51.70
CA ILE A 298 32.47 6.39 -50.96
C ILE A 298 32.83 6.84 -49.54
N LEU A 299 33.42 8.03 -49.39
CA LEU A 299 33.84 8.57 -48.10
C LEU A 299 32.64 8.82 -47.17
N MET A 300 31.53 9.31 -47.72
CA MET A 300 30.26 9.42 -46.99
C MET A 300 29.71 8.04 -46.56
N GLN A 301 29.79 7.03 -47.42
CA GLN A 301 29.31 5.67 -47.14
C GLN A 301 30.12 5.00 -46.01
N ILE A 302 31.44 5.24 -45.95
CA ILE A 302 32.31 4.80 -44.84
C ILE A 302 31.88 5.45 -43.52
N LYS A 303 31.59 6.76 -43.51
CA LYS A 303 31.08 7.47 -42.32
C LYS A 303 29.72 6.92 -41.85
N CYS A 304 28.80 6.62 -42.77
CA CYS A 304 27.53 5.99 -42.39
C CYS A 304 27.73 4.61 -41.73
N LEU A 305 28.69 3.82 -42.20
CA LEU A 305 29.03 2.52 -41.61
C LEU A 305 29.66 2.63 -40.22
N SER A 306 30.51 3.63 -39.96
CA SER A 306 31.08 3.83 -38.62
C SER A 306 30.04 4.27 -37.60
N TYR A 307 29.14 5.21 -37.95
CA TYR A 307 28.01 5.58 -37.09
C TYR A 307 27.05 4.41 -36.83
N SER A 308 26.81 3.56 -37.85
CA SER A 308 25.98 2.35 -37.67
C SER A 308 26.60 1.36 -36.66
N LYS A 309 27.93 1.19 -36.65
CA LYS A 309 28.63 0.35 -35.66
C LYS A 309 28.51 0.92 -34.25
N GLN A 310 28.81 2.21 -34.06
CA GLN A 310 28.66 2.88 -32.77
C GLN A 310 27.22 2.79 -32.22
N THR A 311 26.22 2.89 -33.11
CA THR A 311 24.80 2.74 -32.72
C THR A 311 24.49 1.32 -32.22
N GLN A 312 25.04 0.28 -32.84
CA GLN A 312 24.88 -1.11 -32.38
C GLN A 312 25.57 -1.36 -31.04
N GLU A 313 26.77 -0.80 -30.83
CA GLU A 313 27.50 -0.91 -29.55
C GLU A 313 26.71 -0.25 -28.41
N LEU A 314 26.18 0.96 -28.62
CA LEU A 314 25.34 1.66 -27.66
C LEU A 314 24.02 0.92 -27.37
N GLN A 315 23.40 0.30 -28.38
CA GLN A 315 22.21 -0.55 -28.19
C GLN A 315 22.53 -1.78 -27.32
N GLY A 316 23.67 -2.44 -27.53
CA GLY A 316 24.12 -3.56 -26.70
C GLY A 316 24.32 -3.18 -25.23
N ILE A 317 24.96 -2.04 -24.97
CA ILE A 317 25.15 -1.49 -23.62
C ILE A 317 23.79 -1.16 -22.97
N LEU A 318 22.86 -0.56 -23.73
CA LEU A 318 21.52 -0.23 -23.22
C LEU A 318 20.75 -1.50 -22.82
N GLU A 319 20.79 -2.56 -23.63
CA GLU A 319 20.18 -3.85 -23.29
C GLU A 319 20.74 -4.47 -22.01
N GLU A 320 22.05 -4.36 -21.78
CA GLU A 320 22.70 -4.89 -20.57
C GLU A 320 22.26 -4.11 -19.32
N ILE A 321 22.22 -2.77 -19.40
CA ILE A 321 21.70 -1.89 -18.34
C ILE A 321 20.22 -2.19 -18.03
N VAL A 322 19.39 -2.46 -19.05
CA VAL A 322 17.98 -2.86 -18.85
C VAL A 322 17.89 -4.20 -18.12
N LYS A 323 18.67 -5.21 -18.54
CA LYS A 323 18.72 -6.54 -17.90
C LYS A 323 19.17 -6.45 -16.43
N ASP A 324 20.10 -5.55 -16.11
CA ASP A 324 20.56 -5.34 -14.73
C ASP A 324 19.57 -4.53 -13.88
N ASN A 325 18.87 -3.56 -14.46
CA ASN A 325 17.75 -2.88 -13.81
C ASN A 325 16.62 -3.85 -13.45
N GLU A 326 16.27 -4.80 -14.31
CA GLU A 326 15.30 -5.85 -13.97
C GLU A 326 15.78 -6.72 -12.80
N LYS A 327 17.05 -7.14 -12.78
CA LYS A 327 17.63 -7.91 -11.66
C LYS A 327 17.56 -7.12 -10.36
N LEU A 328 17.86 -5.82 -10.40
CA LEU A 328 17.78 -4.92 -9.24
C LEU A 328 16.34 -4.71 -8.77
N GLN A 329 15.37 -4.51 -9.66
CA GLN A 329 13.96 -4.44 -9.30
C GLN A 329 13.48 -5.73 -8.63
N LYS A 330 13.83 -6.91 -9.18
CA LYS A 330 13.50 -8.23 -8.60
C LYS A 330 14.07 -8.39 -7.18
N LYS A 331 15.31 -7.94 -6.93
CA LYS A 331 15.90 -7.88 -5.57
C LYS A 331 15.15 -6.93 -4.65
N LEU A 332 14.83 -5.72 -5.12
CA LEU A 332 14.12 -4.70 -4.32
C LEU A 332 12.70 -5.16 -3.92
N TYR A 333 11.99 -5.87 -4.80
CA TYR A 333 10.72 -6.53 -4.46
C TYR A 333 10.89 -7.61 -3.39
N HIS A 334 11.96 -8.42 -3.45
CA HIS A 334 12.25 -9.43 -2.45
C HIS A 334 12.54 -8.80 -1.07
N ASP A 335 13.46 -7.84 -1.01
CA ASP A 335 13.79 -7.06 0.19
C ASP A 335 12.55 -6.39 0.80
N ARG A 336 11.65 -5.85 -0.04
CA ARG A 336 10.40 -5.22 0.42
C ARG A 336 9.45 -6.23 1.04
N SER A 337 9.34 -7.43 0.47
CA SER A 337 8.56 -8.54 1.03
C SER A 337 9.15 -9.01 2.37
N GLU A 338 10.46 -9.18 2.46
CA GLU A 338 11.14 -9.58 3.69
C GLU A 338 10.96 -8.54 4.81
N ARG A 339 11.08 -7.24 4.49
CA ARG A 339 10.79 -6.15 5.45
C ARG A 339 9.35 -6.16 5.94
N ILE A 340 8.37 -6.55 5.11
CA ILE A 340 6.98 -6.69 5.54
C ILE A 340 6.87 -7.87 6.53
N MET A 341 7.44 -9.03 6.21
CA MET A 341 7.46 -10.21 7.09
C MET A 341 8.09 -9.88 8.46
N ILE A 342 9.31 -9.32 8.48
CA ILE A 342 10.00 -8.93 9.72
C ILE A 342 9.18 -7.92 10.54
N ASN A 343 8.48 -6.97 9.89
CA ASN A 343 7.61 -6.04 10.60
C ASN A 343 6.35 -6.70 11.17
N THR A 344 5.80 -7.73 10.52
CA THR A 344 4.68 -8.51 11.09
C THR A 344 5.13 -9.34 12.29
N GLU A 345 6.26 -10.05 12.21
CA GLU A 345 6.85 -10.78 13.33
C GLU A 345 7.18 -9.85 14.51
N ARG A 346 7.78 -8.69 14.23
CA ARG A 346 8.04 -7.67 15.25
C ARG A 346 6.77 -7.19 15.95
N LYS A 347 5.66 -7.01 15.23
CA LYS A 347 4.36 -6.65 15.84
C LYS A 347 3.82 -7.76 16.74
N LEU A 348 3.92 -9.02 16.31
CA LEU A 348 3.54 -10.19 17.12
C LEU A 348 4.37 -10.25 18.42
N ILE A 349 5.70 -10.17 18.33
CA ILE A 349 6.62 -10.17 19.48
C ILE A 349 6.33 -9.00 20.43
N ILE A 350 5.98 -7.83 19.93
CA ILE A 350 5.55 -6.69 20.77
C ILE A 350 4.24 -7.02 21.49
N SER A 351 3.25 -7.62 20.81
CA SER A 351 1.98 -8.00 21.43
C SER A 351 2.16 -9.07 22.53
N GLU A 352 3.00 -10.07 22.29
CA GLU A 352 3.40 -11.08 23.28
C GLU A 352 4.11 -10.45 24.48
N ASN A 353 5.07 -9.54 24.24
CA ASN A 353 5.75 -8.82 25.32
C ASN A 353 4.81 -7.96 26.18
N ILE A 354 3.72 -7.44 25.61
CA ILE A 354 2.67 -6.73 26.36
C ILE A 354 1.90 -7.73 27.24
N ILE A 355 1.57 -8.93 26.74
CA ILE A 355 0.94 -10.00 27.50
C ILE A 355 1.86 -10.46 28.64
N TYR A 356 3.14 -10.76 28.35
CA TYR A 356 4.14 -11.14 29.36
C TYR A 356 4.34 -10.05 30.41
N LYS A 357 4.40 -8.75 30.04
CA LYS A 357 4.48 -7.65 31.00
C LYS A 357 3.23 -7.54 31.89
N ARG A 358 2.03 -7.81 31.36
CA ARG A 358 0.79 -7.87 32.15
C ARG A 358 0.79 -9.06 33.11
N ALA A 359 1.23 -10.24 32.66
CA ALA A 359 1.39 -11.42 33.51
C ALA A 359 2.41 -11.19 34.62
N PHE A 360 3.60 -10.67 34.31
CA PHE A 360 4.62 -10.31 35.29
C PHE A 360 4.11 -9.27 36.31
N LYS A 361 3.34 -8.27 35.89
CA LYS A 361 2.70 -7.33 36.84
C LYS A 361 1.73 -8.04 37.79
N LYS A 362 0.88 -8.95 37.29
CA LYS A 362 -0.02 -9.77 38.14
C LYS A 362 0.77 -10.62 39.14
N VAL A 363 1.78 -11.36 38.66
CA VAL A 363 2.65 -12.21 39.51
C VAL A 363 3.39 -11.38 40.57
N ASN A 364 3.91 -10.19 40.20
CA ASN A 364 4.64 -9.33 41.14
C ASN A 364 3.72 -8.70 42.20
N ILE A 365 2.46 -8.37 41.87
CA ILE A 365 1.45 -7.97 42.86
C ILE A 365 1.12 -9.11 43.83
N ILE A 366 0.97 -10.35 43.33
CA ILE A 366 0.73 -11.54 44.15
C ILE A 366 1.93 -11.84 45.05
N ALA A 367 3.15 -11.78 44.51
CA ALA A 367 4.39 -11.99 45.26
C ALA A 367 4.62 -10.94 46.34
N LYS A 368 4.30 -9.66 46.09
CA LYS A 368 4.35 -8.61 47.12
C LYS A 368 3.37 -8.87 48.25
N ARG A 369 2.10 -9.20 47.94
CA ARG A 369 1.11 -9.59 48.96
C ARG A 369 1.57 -10.81 49.77
N ALA A 370 2.19 -11.80 49.12
CA ALA A 370 2.76 -12.96 49.80
C ALA A 370 3.92 -12.57 50.75
N LEU A 371 4.83 -11.68 50.33
CA LEU A 371 5.90 -11.16 51.19
C LEU A 371 5.38 -10.33 52.36
N GLU A 372 4.42 -9.43 52.11
CA GLU A 372 3.79 -8.58 53.12
C GLU A 372 3.02 -9.39 54.17
N SER A 373 2.49 -10.57 53.79
CA SER A 373 1.87 -11.52 54.72
C SER A 373 2.86 -12.39 55.51
N ALA A 374 4.17 -12.31 55.24
CA ALA A 374 5.14 -13.30 55.65
C ALA A 374 6.35 -12.74 56.42
N PHE A 375 6.12 -12.22 57.64
CA PHE A 375 7.13 -12.27 58.71
C PHE A 375 6.47 -12.41 60.10
N PRO A 376 7.00 -13.24 61.03
CA PRO A 376 8.08 -14.23 60.89
C PRO A 376 7.53 -15.66 60.91
N ILE A 377 7.61 -16.40 59.79
CA ILE A 377 7.26 -17.83 59.74
C ILE A 377 8.47 -18.64 59.27
N ARG A 378 8.83 -19.67 60.04
CA ARG A 378 10.17 -20.29 60.05
C ARG A 378 10.49 -21.32 58.95
N ASP A 379 9.54 -21.66 58.06
CA ASP A 379 9.67 -22.82 57.16
C ASP A 379 9.72 -22.44 55.66
N PRO A 380 10.91 -22.41 55.02
CA PRO A 380 11.07 -22.13 53.58
C PRO A 380 10.28 -23.09 52.68
N LEU A 381 10.10 -24.35 53.10
CA LEU A 381 9.38 -25.39 52.38
C LEU A 381 7.90 -25.05 52.13
N ARG A 382 7.28 -24.26 53.02
CA ARG A 382 5.87 -23.85 52.88
C ARG A 382 5.70 -22.75 51.83
N ILE A 383 6.66 -21.84 51.76
CA ILE A 383 6.71 -20.79 50.73
C ILE A 383 6.93 -21.44 49.35
N LEU A 384 7.85 -22.40 49.26
CA LEU A 384 8.12 -23.12 48.01
C LEU A 384 6.88 -23.88 47.50
N ASN A 385 6.17 -24.60 48.38
CA ASN A 385 4.94 -25.32 48.02
C ASN A 385 3.79 -24.38 47.61
N ASN A 386 3.63 -23.23 48.28
CA ASN A 386 2.59 -22.27 47.90
C ASN A 386 2.90 -21.60 46.55
N ILE A 387 4.17 -21.29 46.26
CA ILE A 387 4.60 -20.80 44.95
C ILE A 387 4.40 -21.89 43.88
N SER A 388 4.74 -23.15 44.17
CA SER A 388 4.55 -24.28 43.24
C SER A 388 3.07 -24.47 42.88
N LYS A 389 2.15 -24.46 43.85
CA LYS A 389 0.70 -24.57 43.58
C LYS A 389 0.12 -23.38 42.81
N ILE A 390 0.64 -22.18 43.02
CA ILE A 390 0.22 -20.99 42.25
C ILE A 390 0.79 -21.02 40.83
N LEU A 391 1.96 -21.62 40.62
CA LEU A 391 2.53 -21.86 39.28
C LEU A 391 1.81 -23.00 38.54
N GLU A 392 1.32 -24.03 39.23
CA GLU A 392 0.47 -25.09 38.64
C GLU A 392 -0.92 -24.58 38.23
N GLY A 393 -1.46 -23.57 38.94
CA GLY A 393 -2.72 -22.91 38.59
C GLY A 393 -2.57 -21.76 37.57
N ALA A 394 -1.35 -21.35 37.25
CA ALA A 394 -1.08 -20.41 36.17
C ALA A 394 -1.00 -21.20 34.86
N ASP A 395 -2.03 -21.09 34.01
CA ASP A 395 -2.16 -21.80 32.73
C ASP A 395 -1.15 -21.31 31.68
N VAL A 396 0.14 -21.56 31.95
CA VAL A 396 1.24 -21.39 31.01
C VAL A 396 1.16 -22.57 30.06
N LYS A 397 0.33 -22.42 29.03
CA LYS A 397 0.33 -23.30 27.86
C LYS A 397 1.77 -23.56 27.45
N LYS A 398 2.20 -24.83 27.52
CA LYS A 398 3.51 -25.25 27.00
C LYS A 398 3.61 -24.73 25.57
N LEU A 399 4.67 -23.97 25.27
CA LEU A 399 4.95 -23.61 23.88
C LEU A 399 5.07 -24.91 23.08
N PRO A 400 4.58 -24.94 21.82
CA PRO A 400 4.92 -26.02 20.92
C PRO A 400 6.45 -26.04 20.77
N GLU A 401 7.07 -27.16 21.13
CA GLU A 401 8.47 -27.41 20.82
C GLU A 401 8.57 -27.55 19.31
N LEU A 402 9.08 -26.52 18.61
CA LEU A 402 9.30 -26.60 17.18
C LEU A 402 10.21 -27.79 16.89
N THR A 403 9.71 -28.69 16.06
CA THR A 403 10.44 -29.88 15.63
C THR A 403 11.59 -29.49 14.70
N ASP A 404 12.66 -30.30 14.65
CA ASP A 404 13.82 -30.04 13.78
C ASP A 404 13.46 -29.95 12.28
N GLU A 405 12.28 -30.44 11.88
CA GLU A 405 11.74 -30.32 10.52
C GLU A 405 11.15 -28.93 10.22
N GLU A 406 10.53 -28.28 11.22
CA GLU A 406 10.05 -26.90 11.12
C GLU A 406 11.24 -25.92 11.11
N ILE A 407 12.27 -26.22 11.92
CA ILE A 407 13.55 -25.49 11.91
C ILE A 407 14.28 -25.66 10.57
N LYS A 408 14.10 -26.77 9.84
CA LYS A 408 14.63 -26.90 8.46
C LYS A 408 13.93 -25.97 7.47
N LYS A 409 12.61 -25.75 7.59
CA LYS A 409 11.84 -24.80 6.76
C LYS A 409 12.04 -23.33 7.15
N ALA A 410 12.36 -23.03 8.41
CA ALA A 410 12.63 -21.67 8.86
C ALA A 410 13.87 -21.06 8.18
N SER A 411 13.82 -19.75 7.89
CA SER A 411 14.91 -18.95 7.33
C SER A 411 16.11 -18.74 8.27
N TYR A 412 16.08 -19.31 9.48
CA TYR A 412 17.12 -19.18 10.51
C TYR A 412 17.64 -20.56 10.98
N LYS A 413 18.92 -20.61 11.36
CA LYS A 413 19.62 -21.74 12.02
C LYS A 413 20.00 -21.34 13.44
N LYS A 414 20.12 -22.30 14.36
CA LYS A 414 20.55 -22.07 15.74
C LYS A 414 22.08 -21.93 15.82
N GLY A 415 22.58 -20.71 15.93
CA GLY A 415 24.00 -20.38 16.10
C GLY A 415 24.40 -20.22 17.58
N ARG A 416 25.70 -20.03 17.84
CA ARG A 416 26.27 -19.93 19.21
C ARG A 416 25.71 -18.78 20.07
N PHE A 417 25.07 -17.78 19.45
CA PHE A 417 24.47 -16.62 20.14
C PHE A 417 22.96 -16.49 19.89
N GLY A 418 22.28 -17.53 19.37
CA GLY A 418 20.85 -17.50 19.03
C GLY A 418 20.57 -17.79 17.56
N LEU A 419 19.38 -17.42 17.08
CA LEU A 419 18.94 -17.65 15.70
C LEU A 419 19.73 -16.75 14.71
N GLN A 420 20.31 -17.35 13.68
CA GLN A 420 21.08 -16.69 12.60
C GLN A 420 20.47 -17.01 11.24
N PRO A 421 20.36 -16.08 10.28
CA PRO A 421 19.82 -16.38 8.95
C PRO A 421 20.59 -17.50 8.22
N LYS A 422 19.87 -18.37 7.50
CA LYS A 422 20.44 -19.32 6.53
C LYS A 422 20.68 -18.60 5.21
N GLY A 423 21.82 -17.93 5.07
CA GLY A 423 22.14 -17.22 3.82
C GLY A 423 23.47 -16.46 3.77
N TYR A 424 24.21 -16.34 4.89
CA TYR A 424 25.56 -15.80 4.84
C TYR A 424 26.51 -16.79 4.16
N ILE A 425 26.69 -16.60 2.85
CA ILE A 425 27.89 -17.02 2.13
C ILE A 425 29.05 -16.25 2.77
N GLU A 426 30.06 -16.97 3.26
CA GLU A 426 31.32 -16.35 3.63
C GLU A 426 31.96 -15.80 2.35
N VAL A 427 31.94 -14.47 2.20
CA VAL A 427 32.64 -13.80 1.11
C VAL A 427 34.14 -14.08 1.30
N PRO A 428 34.82 -14.75 0.36
CA PRO A 428 36.25 -14.92 0.48
C PRO A 428 36.90 -13.54 0.41
N THR A 429 37.80 -13.26 1.34
CA THR A 429 38.58 -12.01 1.35
C THR A 429 39.46 -11.94 0.12
N ILE A 430 38.97 -11.27 -0.92
CA ILE A 430 39.78 -10.89 -2.09
C ILE A 430 40.69 -9.74 -1.65
N ASN A 431 41.97 -9.84 -2.03
CA ASN A 431 42.99 -8.87 -1.67
C ASN A 431 42.64 -7.47 -2.18
N LYS A 432 43.09 -6.47 -1.41
CA LYS A 432 43.19 -5.09 -1.87
C LYS A 432 44.13 -5.06 -3.08
N ASP A 433 43.65 -4.51 -4.20
CA ASP A 433 44.38 -3.54 -5.04
C ASP A 433 43.53 -3.16 -6.25
N VAL A 434 42.59 -2.24 -6.04
CA VAL A 434 41.95 -1.47 -7.13
C VAL A 434 41.99 0.00 -6.73
N LYS A 435 42.73 0.81 -7.49
CA LYS A 435 42.74 2.27 -7.35
C LYS A 435 41.39 2.80 -7.85
N ILE A 436 40.54 3.22 -6.93
CA ILE A 436 39.35 4.01 -7.28
C ILE A 436 39.82 5.45 -7.50
N GLN A 437 39.98 5.85 -8.76
CA GLN A 437 39.94 7.27 -9.11
C GLN A 437 38.51 7.75 -8.90
N THR A 438 38.37 8.82 -8.13
CA THR A 438 37.10 9.52 -7.92
C THR A 438 36.97 10.62 -8.96
N SER A 439 35.96 10.51 -9.83
CA SER A 439 35.44 11.61 -10.65
C SER A 439 33.94 11.69 -10.40
N THR A 440 33.55 12.62 -9.52
CA THR A 440 32.92 13.91 -9.86
C THR A 440 31.43 13.80 -10.21
N SER A 441 30.66 14.24 -9.22
CA SER A 441 29.23 14.51 -9.20
C SER A 441 28.62 14.94 -10.54
N LEU A 442 27.57 14.24 -10.97
CA LEU A 442 26.78 14.53 -12.17
C LEU A 442 25.65 15.53 -11.83
N MET A 443 26.03 16.71 -11.30
CA MET A 443 25.06 17.65 -10.70
C MET A 443 25.25 19.14 -11.04
N ASP A 444 26.20 19.49 -11.92
CA ASP A 444 26.55 20.89 -12.26
C ASP A 444 26.31 21.25 -13.74
N LEU A 445 25.35 20.59 -14.43
CA LEU A 445 24.98 20.93 -15.82
C LEU A 445 23.47 20.85 -16.10
N VAL A 446 22.71 21.82 -15.59
CA VAL A 446 21.46 22.28 -16.21
C VAL A 446 21.30 23.79 -15.93
N ILE A 447 20.93 24.58 -16.95
CA ILE A 447 20.69 26.05 -16.93
C ILE A 447 22.02 26.84 -16.84
N ASP A 448 22.49 27.53 -17.89
CA ASP A 448 21.82 28.66 -18.53
C ASP A 448 21.94 28.69 -20.08
N GLU A 449 21.01 29.40 -20.71
CA GLU A 449 21.09 29.83 -22.11
C GLU A 449 21.94 31.11 -22.18
N ASN A 450 22.84 31.25 -23.17
CA ASN A 450 22.95 32.44 -24.02
C ASN A 450 24.01 32.30 -25.12
N GLU A 451 23.85 33.18 -26.10
CA GLU A 451 24.68 33.44 -27.28
C GLU A 451 26.17 33.60 -26.97
N GLU A 452 27.04 33.01 -27.80
CA GLU A 452 28.20 33.73 -28.36
C GLU A 452 28.72 32.99 -29.61
N GLU A 453 29.01 33.76 -30.67
CA GLU A 453 29.71 33.28 -31.86
C GLU A 453 31.21 33.17 -31.52
N GLU A 454 31.87 32.04 -31.75
CA GLU A 454 33.33 32.04 -31.93
C GLU A 454 33.84 30.85 -32.76
N GLU A 455 34.62 31.23 -33.79
CA GLU A 455 35.67 30.54 -34.54
C GLU A 455 35.77 29.00 -34.44
N MET A 456 35.46 28.29 -35.55
CA MET A 456 36.00 26.94 -35.77
C MET A 456 37.45 27.03 -36.23
N ASP A 457 38.38 26.67 -35.33
CA ASP A 457 39.78 26.45 -35.67
C ASP A 457 39.96 25.42 -36.80
N GLU A 458 40.86 25.73 -37.73
CA GLU A 458 41.33 24.80 -38.75
C GLU A 458 42.15 23.67 -38.12
N MET A 459 41.52 22.52 -37.85
CA MET A 459 42.27 21.28 -37.61
C MET A 459 42.82 20.75 -38.94
N GLU A 460 44.02 21.20 -39.30
CA GLU A 460 44.92 20.42 -40.16
C GLU A 460 45.08 19.02 -39.56
N PHE A 461 44.56 18.01 -40.25
CA PHE A 461 44.92 16.61 -39.99
C PHE A 461 45.83 16.14 -41.12
N GLU A 462 47.04 15.74 -40.75
CA GLU A 462 48.06 15.21 -41.65
C GLU A 462 47.49 14.07 -42.49
N VAL A 463 47.73 14.11 -43.80
CA VAL A 463 47.33 13.06 -44.74
C VAL A 463 48.30 11.88 -44.59
N GLU A 464 48.17 11.15 -43.48
CA GLU A 464 48.78 9.81 -43.36
C GLU A 464 48.22 8.89 -44.45
N SER A 465 49.10 8.04 -45.00
CA SER A 465 48.99 7.65 -46.39
C SER A 465 47.73 6.87 -46.74
N LEU A 466 47.03 7.30 -47.79
CA LEU A 466 45.90 6.58 -48.41
C LEU A 466 46.25 5.12 -48.79
N SER A 467 47.53 4.77 -48.90
CA SER A 467 48.01 3.44 -49.30
C SER A 467 47.67 2.31 -48.31
N GLU A 468 47.43 2.63 -47.02
CA GLU A 468 47.11 1.61 -46.02
C GLU A 468 45.62 1.23 -46.02
N LEU A 469 44.73 2.19 -46.29
CA LEU A 469 43.28 1.94 -46.32
C LEU A 469 42.86 1.06 -47.51
N TYR A 470 43.54 1.16 -48.66
CA TYR A 470 43.25 0.33 -49.83
C TYR A 470 43.62 -1.16 -49.65
N LYS A 471 44.55 -1.50 -48.73
CA LYS A 471 44.94 -2.90 -48.47
C LYS A 471 43.88 -3.68 -47.69
N GLU A 472 43.02 -3.01 -46.93
CA GLU A 472 42.02 -3.68 -46.09
C GLU A 472 40.74 -4.10 -46.84
N VAL A 473 40.55 -3.61 -48.08
CA VAL A 473 39.33 -3.82 -48.90
C VAL A 473 39.57 -4.75 -50.11
N GLY A 474 40.81 -5.17 -50.37
CA GLY A 474 41.11 -6.26 -51.33
C GLY A 474 40.86 -5.92 -52.82
N LEU A 475 41.06 -4.67 -53.21
CA LEU A 475 40.95 -4.21 -54.60
C LEU A 475 42.34 -3.91 -55.18
N ASP A 476 42.93 -4.90 -55.85
CA ASP A 476 44.18 -4.73 -56.59
C ASP A 476 43.95 -3.86 -57.84
N ILE A 477 44.34 -2.59 -57.77
CA ILE A 477 44.51 -1.72 -58.95
C ILE A 477 46.00 -1.66 -59.27
N ALA A 478 46.39 -2.34 -60.35
CA ALA A 478 47.75 -2.26 -60.88
C ALA A 478 48.01 -0.87 -61.50
N THR A 479 48.84 -0.06 -60.84
CA THR A 479 49.37 1.18 -61.41
C THR A 479 50.69 0.89 -62.13
N GLU A 480 50.66 0.86 -63.47
CA GLU A 480 51.88 0.92 -64.28
C GLU A 480 52.46 2.34 -64.18
N GLU A 481 53.52 2.50 -63.40
CA GLU A 481 54.36 3.70 -63.47
C GLU A 481 55.12 3.72 -64.81
N ASN A 482 54.91 4.78 -65.60
CA ASN A 482 55.80 5.09 -66.71
C ASN A 482 56.17 6.57 -66.67
N SER A 483 57.48 6.81 -66.59
CA SER A 483 58.13 8.11 -66.49
C SER A 483 58.08 8.89 -67.81
N VAL A 484 57.78 10.18 -67.75
CA VAL A 484 58.39 11.19 -68.62
C VAL A 484 58.66 12.43 -67.78
N GLU A 485 59.94 12.65 -67.46
CA GLU A 485 60.46 13.97 -67.14
C GLU A 485 60.58 14.76 -68.46
N GLU A 486 60.12 16.00 -68.52
CA GLU A 486 60.89 17.05 -69.20
C GLU A 486 60.46 18.46 -68.76
N GLU A 487 61.50 19.21 -68.43
CA GLU A 487 61.59 20.54 -67.82
C GLU A 487 61.45 21.65 -68.88
N ILE A 488 61.47 22.92 -68.43
CA ILE A 488 61.86 24.16 -69.16
C ILE A 488 60.75 25.19 -69.52
N ASP A 489 60.77 26.26 -68.72
CA ASP A 489 60.73 27.71 -69.00
C ASP A 489 59.60 28.40 -69.79
N ILE A 490 58.83 29.14 -68.99
CA ILE A 490 58.49 30.57 -69.11
C ILE A 490 59.24 31.37 -70.20
N GLU A 491 58.49 32.07 -71.06
CA GLU A 491 58.78 33.49 -71.35
C GLU A 491 57.49 34.29 -71.68
N GLU A 492 57.57 35.61 -71.48
CA GLU A 492 56.47 36.57 -71.36
C GLU A 492 56.02 37.24 -72.68
N ALA A 493 55.11 38.24 -72.54
CA ALA A 493 54.65 39.25 -73.52
C ALA A 493 53.34 38.91 -74.28
N SER A 494 52.15 39.41 -73.88
CA SER A 494 51.65 40.81 -73.76
C SER A 494 51.10 41.40 -75.06
N LEU A 495 49.80 41.74 -75.06
CA LEU A 495 49.05 42.77 -75.83
C LEU A 495 47.54 42.47 -75.59
N MET A 496 46.69 43.27 -74.90
CA MET A 496 46.29 44.68 -75.11
C MET A 496 45.87 44.91 -76.58
N GLU A 497 44.67 45.34 -77.00
CA GLU A 497 43.61 46.24 -76.50
C GLU A 497 42.27 45.92 -77.26
N ASP A 498 41.04 46.40 -76.99
CA ASP A 498 40.37 47.22 -75.95
C ASP A 498 38.81 46.99 -76.06
N SER A 499 38.01 47.64 -75.19
CA SER A 499 36.55 47.94 -75.25
C SER A 499 35.59 46.80 -74.86
N ARG A 500 34.79 46.89 -73.77
CA ARG A 500 33.79 47.88 -73.27
C ARG A 500 32.42 47.84 -73.97
N PHE A 501 31.41 47.35 -73.23
CA PHE A 501 30.03 47.83 -73.00
C PHE A 501 29.38 46.71 -72.14
N GLU A 502 28.96 46.90 -70.87
CA GLU A 502 27.66 47.49 -70.45
C GLU A 502 26.48 46.84 -71.23
N GLU A 503 25.46 46.23 -70.62
CA GLU A 503 24.74 46.58 -69.38
C GLU A 503 24.28 45.37 -68.51
N GLU A 504 23.72 45.73 -67.34
CA GLU A 504 22.83 45.01 -66.40
C GLU A 504 21.75 44.12 -67.07
N GLY A 505 21.06 43.15 -66.45
CA GLY A 505 20.89 42.78 -65.04
C GLY A 505 19.40 42.49 -64.74
N LYS A 506 19.11 41.65 -63.73
CA LYS A 506 17.77 41.16 -63.25
C LYS A 506 17.18 40.00 -64.08
N TYR A 507 16.80 38.86 -63.48
CA TYR A 507 15.81 38.60 -62.41
C TYR A 507 14.36 38.79 -62.87
N GLU A 508 13.80 37.74 -63.48
CA GLU A 508 12.59 37.02 -63.03
C GLU A 508 12.66 35.56 -63.52
#